data_AF-A0AAW4Y945-F1
#
_entry.id   AF-A0AAW4Y945-F1
#
_cell.length_a   1.000
_cell.length_b   1.000
_cell.length_c   1.000
_cell.angle_alpha   90.00
_cell.angle_beta   90.00
_cell.angle_gamma   90.00
#
_symmetry.space_group_name_H-M   'P 1'
#
loop_
_entity.id
_entity.type
_entity.pdbx_description
1 polymer ?
#
loop_
_entity_poly.entity_id
_entity_poly.type
_entity_poly.pdbx_seq_one_letter_code
_entity_poly.pdbx_strand_id
1 'polypeptide(L)'
;GSALYQSIAALFVAQMYGMHLTLSEQIVLMLTLMITSKGMAAVPGTSIVVLLTTLGAMGLPAQGLALIIGVDRILDMVRTCVNVIGNALSTIVIAKWENVYDKAKGQEYLKSI
;
A
#
# COMPACT_ATOMS: atom_id res chain seq x y z
N GLY A 1 -2.46 -0.96 -2.47
CA GLY A 1 -2.47 -1.53 -1.11
C GLY A 1 -1.45 -0.89 -0.20
N SER A 2 -0.16 -0.95 -0.51
CA SER A 2 0.91 -0.55 0.42
C SER A 2 0.91 0.93 0.81
N ALA A 3 0.84 1.84 -0.17
CA ALA A 3 0.75 3.27 0.10
C ALA A 3 -0.43 3.62 1.02
N LEU A 4 -1.59 3.02 0.77
CA LEU A 4 -2.81 3.23 1.55
C LEU A 4 -2.65 2.78 3.01
N TYR A 5 -2.09 1.58 3.23
CA TYR A 5 -1.76 1.09 4.56
C TYR A 5 -0.78 2.02 5.30
N GLN A 6 0.33 2.38 4.64
CA GLN A 6 1.38 3.18 5.26
C GLN A 6 0.88 4.58 5.62
N SER A 7 0.02 5.18 4.78
CA SER A 7 -0.54 6.50 5.05
C SER A 7 -1.50 6.47 6.24
N ILE A 8 -2.40 5.47 6.29
CA ILE A 8 -3.31 5.29 7.43
C ILE A 8 -2.52 5.01 8.71
N ALA A 9 -1.49 4.16 8.65
CA ALA A 9 -0.63 3.84 9.78
C ALA A 9 0.11 5.08 10.31
N ALA A 10 0.66 5.92 9.44
CA ALA A 10 1.33 7.16 9.83
C ALA A 10 0.36 8.19 10.43
N LEU A 11 -0.84 8.32 9.86
CA LEU A 11 -1.90 9.17 10.43
C LEU A 11 -2.36 8.68 11.80
N PHE A 12 -2.52 7.36 11.96
CA PHE A 12 -2.86 6.75 13.23
C PHE A 12 -1.82 7.06 14.30
N VAL A 13 -0.52 6.90 13.98
CA VAL A 13 0.56 7.25 14.91
C VAL A 13 0.51 8.75 15.26
N ALA A 14 0.36 9.64 14.28
CA ALA A 14 0.29 11.08 14.53
C ALA A 14 -0.87 11.42 15.48
N GLN A 15 -2.07 10.89 15.24
CA GLN A 15 -3.25 11.10 16.08
C GLN A 15 -3.06 10.57 17.49
N MET A 16 -2.44 9.40 17.62
CA MET A 16 -2.23 8.75 18.91
C MET A 16 -1.25 9.52 19.82
N TYR A 17 -0.29 10.24 19.23
CA TYR A 17 0.60 11.17 19.94
C TYR A 17 0.04 12.60 20.04
N GLY A 18 -1.22 12.83 19.64
CA GLY A 18 -1.85 14.15 19.69
C GLY A 18 -1.25 15.17 18.73
N MET A 19 -0.52 14.71 17.70
CA MET A 19 0.12 15.58 16.72
C MET A 19 -0.82 15.80 15.54
N HIS A 20 -1.19 17.06 15.34
CA HIS A 20 -2.08 17.43 14.25
C HIS A 20 -1.29 17.64 12.97
N LEU A 21 -1.51 16.77 11.99
CA LEU A 21 -1.05 16.99 10.62
C LEU A 21 -2.09 17.83 9.87
N THR A 22 -1.65 18.97 9.33
CA THR A 22 -2.44 19.81 8.43
C THR A 22 -2.79 19.05 7.15
N LEU A 23 -3.82 19.48 6.43
CA LEU A 23 -4.23 18.81 5.18
C LEU A 23 -3.09 18.76 4.15
N SER A 24 -2.27 19.82 4.07
CA SER A 24 -1.08 19.83 3.22
C SER A 24 -0.06 18.78 3.61
N GLU A 25 0.22 18.61 4.92
CA GLU A 25 1.17 17.60 5.40
C GLU A 25 0.63 16.18 5.16
N GLN A 26 -0.67 15.96 5.30
CA GLN A 26 -1.30 14.68 4.98
C GLN A 26 -1.19 14.35 3.49
N ILE A 27 -1.39 15.33 2.60
CA ILE A 27 -1.23 15.13 1.16
C ILE A 27 0.23 14.81 0.82
N VAL A 28 1.18 15.58 1.35
CA VAL A 28 2.62 15.34 1.13
C VAL A 28 3.02 13.96 1.64
N LEU A 29 2.59 13.57 2.85
CA LEU A 29 2.80 12.23 3.41
C LEU A 29 2.29 11.14 2.45
N MET A 30 1.06 11.26 1.96
CA MET A 30 0.47 10.30 1.04
C MET A 30 1.24 10.20 -0.27
N LEU A 31 1.65 11.34 -0.86
CA LEU A 31 2.41 11.38 -2.09
C LEU A 31 3.81 10.76 -1.92
N THR A 32 4.51 11.11 -0.84
CA THR A 32 5.81 10.52 -0.51
C THR A 32 5.69 9.01 -0.36
N LEU A 33 4.72 8.52 0.42
CA LEU A 33 4.48 7.08 0.59
C LEU A 33 4.08 6.38 -0.71
N MET A 34 3.32 7.04 -1.58
CA MET A 34 2.95 6.50 -2.89
C MET A 34 4.18 6.28 -3.78
N ILE A 35 5.10 7.25 -3.80
CA ILE A 35 6.36 7.17 -4.55
C ILE A 35 7.27 6.10 -3.93
N THR A 36 7.51 6.16 -2.62
CA THR A 36 8.38 5.21 -1.91
C THR A 36 7.87 3.77 -2.01
N SER A 37 6.55 3.56 -2.05
CA SER A 37 5.97 2.22 -2.21
C SER A 37 6.38 1.52 -3.50
N LYS A 38 6.80 2.24 -4.54
CA LYS A 38 7.29 1.64 -5.80
C LYS A 38 8.76 1.19 -5.71
N GLY A 39 9.51 1.71 -4.74
CA GLY A 39 10.90 1.34 -4.47
C GLY A 39 11.07 0.19 -3.47
N MET A 40 9.99 -0.41 -2.98
CA MET A 40 10.07 -1.51 -2.00
C MET A 40 10.48 -2.82 -2.66
N ALA A 41 11.53 -3.46 -2.15
CA ALA A 41 11.88 -4.83 -2.51
C ALA A 41 10.76 -5.81 -2.09
N ALA A 42 10.58 -6.89 -2.84
CA ALA A 42 9.59 -7.93 -2.56
C ALA A 42 10.06 -8.91 -1.47
N VAL A 43 10.35 -8.38 -0.27
CA VAL A 43 10.73 -9.19 0.89
C VAL A 43 9.77 -8.94 2.06
N PRO A 44 9.51 -9.95 2.91
CA PRO A 44 8.68 -9.77 4.10
C PRO A 44 9.23 -8.68 5.02
N GLY A 45 8.34 -7.82 5.54
CA GLY A 45 8.70 -6.80 6.54
C GLY A 45 9.22 -5.46 5.97
N THR A 46 9.37 -5.30 4.65
CA THR A 46 9.80 -4.02 4.05
C THR A 46 8.86 -2.86 4.40
N SER A 47 7.56 -3.13 4.57
CA SER A 47 6.59 -2.10 4.91
C SER A 47 6.83 -1.47 6.28
N ILE A 48 7.34 -2.23 7.26
CA ILE A 48 7.66 -1.71 8.60
C ILE A 48 8.85 -0.77 8.51
N VAL A 49 9.88 -1.14 7.74
CA VAL A 49 11.07 -0.31 7.54
C VAL A 49 10.71 1.01 6.86
N VAL A 50 9.90 0.96 5.80
CA VAL A 50 9.45 2.18 5.12
C VAL A 50 8.62 3.05 6.05
N LEU A 51 7.68 2.47 6.81
CA LEU A 51 6.87 3.21 7.75
C LEU A 51 7.74 3.88 8.82
N LEU A 52 8.70 3.15 9.40
CA LEU A 52 9.66 3.69 10.38
C LEU A 52 10.41 4.90 9.82
N THR A 53 10.96 4.78 8.60
CA THR A 53 11.67 5.87 7.93
C THR A 53 10.76 7.07 7.66
N THR A 54 9.53 6.84 7.24
CA THR A 54 8.55 7.91 6.99
C THR A 54 8.15 8.63 8.27
N LEU A 55 7.90 7.90 9.36
CA LEU A 55 7.61 8.50 10.67
C LEU A 55 8.78 9.41 11.10
N GLY A 56 10.02 8.91 11.01
CA GLY A 56 11.21 9.69 11.33
C GLY A 56 11.36 10.95 10.46
N ALA A 57 11.10 10.83 9.16
CA ALA A 57 11.16 11.97 8.22
C ALA A 57 10.12 13.07 8.53
N MET A 58 9.01 12.70 9.17
CA MET A 58 7.94 13.64 9.57
C MET A 58 8.01 14.08 11.04
N GLY A 59 9.07 13.70 11.77
CA GLY A 59 9.19 14.01 13.20
C GLY A 59 8.17 13.25 14.07
N LEU A 60 7.55 12.18 13.54
CA LEU A 60 6.63 11.33 14.28
C LEU A 60 7.39 10.33 15.17
N PRO A 61 6.95 10.10 16.43
CA PRO A 61 7.62 9.16 17.32
C PRO A 61 7.61 7.74 16.77
N ALA A 62 8.80 7.19 16.52
CA ALA A 62 8.98 5.82 16.02
C ALA A 62 8.41 4.76 16.97
N GLN A 63 8.31 5.07 18.26
CA GLN A 63 7.74 4.17 19.27
C GLN A 63 6.27 3.83 18.97
N GLY A 64 5.53 4.67 18.24
CA GLY A 64 4.17 4.37 17.80
C GLY A 64 4.05 3.13 16.91
N LEU A 65 5.15 2.75 16.24
CA LEU A 65 5.21 1.56 15.41
C LEU A 65 5.03 0.26 16.23
N ALA A 66 5.41 0.26 17.51
CA ALA A 66 5.30 -0.90 18.38
C ALA A 66 3.84 -1.41 18.48
N LEU A 67 2.86 -0.51 18.39
CA LEU A 67 1.44 -0.85 18.45
C LEU A 67 0.92 -1.45 17.14
N ILE A 68 1.57 -1.15 16.02
CA ILE A 68 1.19 -1.63 14.70
C ILE A 68 1.86 -2.97 14.40
N ILE A 69 3.08 -3.19 14.92
CA ILE A 69 3.86 -4.42 14.72
C ILE A 69 3.07 -5.69 15.06
N GLY A 70 2.21 -5.65 16.10
CA GLY A 70 1.39 -6.79 16.52
C GLY A 70 0.41 -7.26 15.45
N VAL A 71 -0.10 -6.34 14.61
CA VAL A 71 -1.06 -6.64 13.54
C VAL A 71 -0.44 -6.61 12.15
N ASP A 72 0.77 -6.07 12.00
CA ASP A 72 1.43 -5.85 10.70
C ASP A 72 1.51 -7.12 9.86
N ARG A 73 1.72 -8.29 10.47
CA ARG A 73 1.79 -9.57 9.74
C ARG A 73 0.48 -9.92 9.04
N ILE A 74 -0.66 -9.71 9.70
CA ILE A 74 -1.98 -9.96 9.08
C ILE A 74 -2.24 -8.91 8.00
N LEU A 75 -1.93 -7.64 8.30
CA LEU A 75 -2.13 -6.55 7.36
C LEU A 75 -1.23 -6.63 6.13
N ASP A 76 -0.04 -7.21 6.24
CA ASP A 76 0.87 -7.49 5.13
C ASP A 76 0.30 -8.52 4.16
N MET A 77 -0.28 -9.60 4.67
CA MET A 77 -0.95 -10.61 3.84
C MET A 77 -2.14 -10.00 3.10
N VAL A 78 -3.01 -9.28 3.80
CA VAL A 78 -4.17 -8.60 3.19
C VAL A 78 -3.70 -7.63 2.11
N ARG A 79 -2.72 -6.78 2.40
CA ARG A 79 -2.12 -5.82 1.46
C ARG A 79 -1.60 -6.51 0.20
N THR A 80 -0.90 -7.63 0.36
CA THR A 80 -0.36 -8.40 -0.76
C THR A 80 -1.49 -8.93 -1.64
N CYS A 81 -2.55 -9.50 -1.04
CA CYS A 81 -3.73 -9.94 -1.78
C CYS A 81 -4.36 -8.80 -2.60
N VAL A 82 -4.61 -7.63 -1.99
CA VAL A 82 -5.22 -6.50 -2.73
C VAL A 82 -4.30 -5.99 -3.84
N ASN A 83 -2.98 -5.97 -3.61
CA ASN A 83 -2.01 -5.56 -4.64
C ASN A 83 -2.01 -6.54 -5.83
N VAL A 84 -2.03 -7.85 -5.58
CA VAL A 84 -2.06 -8.88 -6.63
C VAL A 84 -3.36 -8.78 -7.44
N ILE A 85 -4.51 -8.68 -6.77
CA ILE A 85 -5.82 -8.52 -7.42
C ILE A 85 -5.84 -7.24 -8.27
N GLY A 86 -5.37 -6.13 -7.72
CA GLY A 86 -5.31 -4.84 -8.43
C GLY A 86 -4.46 -4.93 -9.70
N ASN A 87 -3.26 -5.50 -9.61
CA ASN A 87 -2.39 -5.66 -10.77
C ASN A 87 -3.00 -6.59 -11.84
N ALA A 88 -3.58 -7.74 -11.43
CA ALA A 88 -4.22 -8.66 -12.36
C ALA A 88 -5.41 -8.01 -13.09
N LEU A 89 -6.24 -7.26 -12.35
CA LEU A 89 -7.34 -6.49 -12.93
C LEU A 89 -6.82 -5.40 -13.87
N SER A 90 -5.79 -4.65 -13.47
CA SER A 90 -5.17 -3.62 -14.31
C SER A 90 -4.67 -4.19 -15.64
N THR A 91 -4.04 -5.37 -15.65
CA THR A 91 -3.60 -6.02 -16.88
C THR A 91 -4.78 -6.28 -17.83
N ILE A 92 -5.91 -6.77 -17.32
CA ILE A 92 -7.11 -7.01 -18.13
C ILE A 92 -7.70 -5.70 -18.66
N VAL A 93 -7.78 -4.67 -17.81
CA VAL A 93 -8.30 -3.35 -18.19
C VAL A 93 -7.45 -2.71 -19.29
N ILE A 94 -6.12 -2.70 -19.13
CA ILE A 94 -5.19 -2.16 -20.13
C ILE A 94 -5.28 -2.95 -21.43
N ALA A 95 -5.30 -4.29 -21.38
CA ALA A 95 -5.44 -5.10 -22.58
C ALA A 95 -6.73 -4.79 -23.36
N LYS A 96 -7.84 -4.53 -22.66
CA LYS A 96 -9.11 -4.12 -23.29
C LYS A 96 -9.03 -2.72 -23.88
N TRP A 97 -8.38 -1.78 -23.18
CA TRP A 97 -8.23 -0.40 -23.64
C TRP A 97 -7.35 -0.32 -24.90
N GLU A 98 -6.26 -1.08 -24.95
CA GLU A 98 -5.36 -1.19 -26.09
C GLU A 98 -5.93 -2.09 -27.23
N ASN A 99 -7.15 -2.61 -27.09
CA ASN A 99 -7.78 -3.54 -28.04
C ASN A 99 -6.98 -4.83 -28.34
N VAL A 100 -6.06 -5.22 -27.46
CA VAL A 100 -5.26 -6.46 -27.57
C VAL A 100 -5.81 -7.63 -26.72
N TYR A 101 -6.93 -7.42 -26.02
CA TYR A 101 -7.56 -8.44 -25.20
C TYR A 101 -8.24 -9.53 -26.05
N ASP A 102 -7.74 -10.76 -25.95
CA ASP A 102 -8.34 -11.94 -26.58
C ASP A 102 -9.62 -12.38 -25.83
N LYS A 103 -10.77 -11.97 -26.38
CA LYS A 103 -12.08 -12.31 -25.82
C LYS A 103 -12.39 -13.81 -25.89
N ALA A 104 -11.90 -14.51 -26.91
CA ALA A 104 -12.16 -15.94 -27.08
C ALA A 104 -11.45 -16.74 -25.99
N LYS A 105 -10.14 -16.50 -25.79
CA LYS A 105 -9.38 -17.09 -24.67
C LYS A 105 -9.97 -16.73 -23.31
N GLY A 106 -10.40 -15.48 -23.13
CA GLY A 106 -11.03 -15.05 -21.88
C GLY A 106 -12.32 -15.82 -21.56
N GLN A 107 -13.16 -16.07 -22.56
CA GLN A 107 -14.38 -16.87 -22.37
C GLN A 107 -14.09 -18.36 -22.15
N GLU A 108 -13.09 -18.92 -22.84
CA GLU A 108 -12.66 -20.29 -22.63
C GLU A 108 -12.17 -20.52 -21.19
N TYR A 109 -11.33 -19.61 -20.68
CA TYR A 109 -10.87 -19.65 -19.29
C TYR A 109 -12.03 -19.61 -18.29
N LEU A 110 -13.00 -18.71 -18.48
CA LEU A 110 -14.17 -18.61 -17.59
C LEU A 110 -15.05 -19.87 -17.60
N LYS A 111 -15.08 -20.63 -18.69
CA LYS A 111 -15.79 -21.92 -18.76
C LYS A 111 -15.03 -23.07 -18.06
N SER A 112 -13.74 -22.89 -17.80
CA SER A 112 -12.88 -23.90 -17.17
C SER A 112 -12.82 -23.81 -15.64
N ILE A 113 -13.33 -22.71 -15.06
CA ILE A 113 -13.48 -22.50 -13.61
C ILE A 113 -14.86 -23.01 -13.18
#